data_AF-A0ABD7BZ46-F1
#
_entry.id   AF-A0ABD7BZ46-F1
#
_cell.length_a   1.000
_cell.length_b   1.000
_cell.length_c   1.000
_cell.angle_alpha   90.00
_cell.angle_beta   90.00
_cell.angle_gamma   90.00
#
_symmetry.space_group_name_H-M   'P 1'
#
loop_
_entity.id
_entity.type
_entity.pdbx_description
1 polymer ?
#
loop_
_entity_poly.entity_id
_entity_poly.type
_entity_poly.pdbx_seq_one_letter_code
_entity_poly.pdbx_strand_id
1 'polypeptide(L)'
;MKHAIRFALVLLLSTMVGCTTAKDDGAKQALLNCMSAIQAASADPRSAKVPFVKDMGSAGEHYFAWPLGSGLVLPTTDGSAKPASASCITNAMGIVTALTINGSEIPIR
;
A
#
# COMPACT_ATOMS: atom_id res chain seq x y z
N MET A 1 -18.83 -6.73 -67.98
CA MET A 1 -18.03 -5.61 -67.46
C MET A 1 -18.85 -4.89 -66.40
N LYS A 2 -18.26 -4.58 -65.24
CA LYS A 2 -18.77 -3.67 -64.19
C LYS A 2 -19.99 -4.23 -63.41
N HIS A 3 -20.01 -4.39 -62.09
CA HIS A 3 -19.44 -3.61 -61.00
C HIS A 3 -19.09 -4.51 -59.79
N ALA A 4 -17.89 -4.32 -59.24
CA ALA A 4 -17.48 -4.94 -57.98
C ALA A 4 -18.14 -4.20 -56.81
N ILE A 5 -18.82 -4.97 -55.95
CA ILE A 5 -19.49 -4.52 -54.74
C ILE A 5 -18.42 -4.22 -53.68
N ARG A 6 -18.44 -2.98 -53.18
CA ARG A 6 -17.72 -2.54 -51.99
C ARG A 6 -18.25 -3.30 -50.78
N PHE A 7 -17.40 -4.00 -50.04
CA PHE A 7 -17.65 -4.31 -48.63
C PHE A 7 -16.42 -3.99 -47.81
N ALA A 8 -16.68 -3.27 -46.74
CA ALA A 8 -15.76 -2.57 -45.88
C ALA A 8 -14.77 -3.52 -45.19
N LEU A 9 -13.48 -3.24 -45.35
CA LEU A 9 -12.43 -3.83 -44.53
C LEU A 9 -12.31 -2.99 -43.24
N VAL A 10 -13.23 -3.22 -42.30
CA VAL A 10 -13.15 -2.73 -40.92
C VAL A 10 -12.80 -3.92 -40.05
N LEU A 11 -11.51 -4.20 -39.85
CA LEU A 11 -10.95 -5.19 -38.93
C LEU A 11 -9.45 -4.91 -38.84
N LEU A 12 -8.77 -4.71 -37.72
CA LEU A 12 -9.11 -4.66 -36.30
C LEU A 12 -8.18 -3.62 -35.69
N LEU A 13 -8.70 -2.53 -35.13
CA LEU A 13 -7.90 -1.79 -34.14
C LEU A 13 -7.86 -2.67 -32.90
N SER A 14 -6.71 -3.32 -32.73
CA SER A 14 -6.36 -4.07 -31.53
C SER A 14 -6.31 -3.08 -30.38
N THR A 15 -7.40 -2.96 -29.62
CA THR A 15 -7.38 -2.31 -28.32
C THR A 15 -6.57 -3.19 -27.39
N MET A 16 -5.24 -3.05 -27.44
CA MET A 16 -4.40 -3.39 -26.30
C MET A 16 -4.77 -2.41 -25.18
N VAL A 17 -5.89 -2.68 -24.52
CA VAL A 17 -6.18 -2.10 -23.21
C VAL A 17 -5.09 -2.69 -22.30
N GLY A 18 -4.04 -1.91 -22.10
CA GLY A 18 -3.00 -2.22 -21.14
C GLY A 18 -3.65 -2.39 -19.76
N CYS A 19 -3.79 -3.63 -19.32
CA CYS A 19 -4.09 -3.97 -17.93
C CYS A 19 -2.87 -3.66 -17.07
N THR A 20 -2.57 -2.38 -16.87
CA THR A 20 -1.57 -1.91 -15.92
C THR A 20 -2.24 -0.89 -15.00
N THR A 21 -3.05 -1.35 -14.04
CA THR A 21 -3.63 -0.44 -13.04
C THR A 21 -4.03 -1.13 -11.74
N ALA A 22 -4.62 -2.33 -11.79
CA ALA A 22 -5.21 -2.93 -10.58
C ALA A 22 -4.19 -3.29 -9.47
N LYS A 23 -2.95 -3.69 -9.82
CA LYS A 23 -1.95 -4.10 -8.82
C LYS A 23 -1.36 -2.92 -8.04
N ASP A 24 -1.23 -1.75 -8.66
CA ASP A 24 -0.62 -0.58 -8.03
C ASP A 24 -1.58 0.18 -7.12
N ASP A 25 -2.89 0.14 -7.39
CA ASP A 25 -3.87 0.86 -6.58
C ASP A 25 -4.14 0.17 -5.23
N GLY A 26 -4.17 -1.17 -5.22
CA GLY A 26 -4.29 -1.96 -3.98
C GLY A 26 -3.11 -1.76 -3.03
N ALA A 27 -1.88 -1.81 -3.56
CA ALA A 27 -0.67 -1.61 -2.77
C ALA A 27 -0.57 -0.20 -2.18
N LYS A 28 -0.99 0.84 -2.92
CA LYS A 28 -1.04 2.22 -2.40
C LYS A 28 -2.05 2.35 -1.26
N GLN A 29 -3.26 1.82 -1.43
CA GLN A 29 -4.28 1.89 -0.38
C GLN A 29 -3.84 1.11 0.87
N ALA A 30 -3.27 -0.07 0.68
CA ALA A 30 -2.72 -0.88 1.76
C ALA A 30 -1.61 -0.14 2.53
N LEU A 31 -0.70 0.52 1.81
CA LEU A 31 0.35 1.34 2.43
C LEU A 31 -0.25 2.48 3.26
N LEU A 32 -1.22 3.22 2.71
CA LEU A 32 -1.89 4.31 3.44
C LEU A 32 -2.61 3.81 4.69
N ASN A 33 -3.27 2.65 4.61
CA ASN A 33 -3.94 2.03 5.75
C ASN A 33 -2.93 1.61 6.84
N CYS A 34 -1.79 1.04 6.45
CA CYS A 34 -0.72 0.72 7.37
C CYS A 34 -0.11 1.96 8.03
N MET A 35 0.17 3.01 7.26
CA MET A 35 0.69 4.27 7.79
C MET A 35 -0.30 4.90 8.79
N SER A 36 -1.59 4.90 8.46
CA SER A 36 -2.66 5.37 9.33
C SER A 36 -2.78 4.53 10.61
N ALA A 37 -2.68 3.21 10.51
CA ALA A 37 -2.72 2.32 11.67
C ALA A 37 -1.53 2.55 12.62
N ILE A 38 -0.32 2.75 12.07
CA ILE A 38 0.86 3.11 12.87
C ILE A 38 0.65 4.47 13.57
N GLN A 39 0.12 5.46 12.86
CA GLN A 39 -0.18 6.78 13.44
C GLN A 39 -1.23 6.68 14.54
N ALA A 40 -2.31 5.92 14.34
CA ALA A 40 -3.37 5.72 15.32
C ALA A 40 -2.89 4.99 16.58
N ALA A 41 -1.90 4.09 16.43
CA ALA A 41 -1.26 3.37 17.53
C ALA A 41 -0.20 4.22 18.28
N SER A 42 0.14 5.40 17.76
CA SER A 42 1.13 6.31 18.35
C SER A 42 0.56 7.09 19.54
N ALA A 43 1.42 7.49 20.48
CA ALA A 43 1.01 8.30 21.65
C ALA A 43 0.41 9.65 21.24
N ASP A 44 0.90 10.24 20.15
CA ASP A 44 0.31 11.38 19.47
C ASP A 44 0.31 11.13 17.95
N PRO A 45 -0.86 10.84 17.35
CA PRO A 45 -0.96 10.58 15.92
C PRO A 45 -0.52 11.75 15.03
N ARG A 46 -0.63 13.00 15.51
CA ARG A 46 -0.35 14.19 14.70
C ARG A 46 1.14 14.48 14.56
N SER A 47 1.95 14.03 15.52
CA SER A 47 3.40 14.19 15.50
C SER A 47 4.15 12.94 15.02
N ALA A 48 3.45 11.82 14.79
CA ALA A 48 4.04 10.61 14.23
C ALA A 48 4.45 10.81 12.76
N LYS A 49 5.72 10.51 12.46
CA LYS A 49 6.27 10.55 11.10
C LYS A 49 6.51 9.14 10.61
N VAL A 50 5.65 8.68 9.69
CA VAL A 50 5.76 7.38 9.03
C VAL A 50 6.21 7.61 7.58
N PRO A 51 7.43 7.23 7.16
CA PRO A 51 7.87 7.41 5.79
C PRO A 51 7.23 6.39 4.84
N PHE A 52 7.32 6.60 3.54
CA PHE A 52 6.91 5.59 2.56
C PHE A 52 7.87 4.40 2.59
N VAL A 53 7.33 3.20 2.37
CA VAL A 53 8.10 1.97 2.17
C VAL A 53 7.52 1.18 1.01
N LYS A 54 8.35 0.31 0.43
CA LYS A 54 7.94 -0.56 -0.66
C LYS A 54 7.08 -1.71 -0.13
N ASP A 55 6.07 -2.10 -0.91
CA ASP A 55 5.35 -3.36 -0.71
C ASP A 55 6.26 -4.56 -1.04
N MET A 56 6.42 -5.47 -0.09
CA MET A 56 7.14 -6.74 -0.24
C MET A 56 6.20 -7.96 -0.22
N GLY A 57 4.89 -7.71 -0.25
CA GLY A 57 3.85 -8.73 -0.23
C GLY A 57 3.68 -9.46 -1.57
N SER A 58 2.67 -10.34 -1.59
CA SER A 58 2.33 -11.18 -2.74
C SER A 58 0.98 -10.75 -3.34
N ALA A 59 0.37 -11.57 -4.22
CA ALA A 59 -0.94 -11.23 -4.79
C ALA A 59 -2.09 -11.29 -3.78
N GLY A 60 -1.94 -11.99 -2.65
CA GLY A 60 -2.99 -12.19 -1.65
C GLY A 60 -2.92 -11.28 -0.41
N GLU A 61 -1.78 -10.62 -0.20
CA GLU A 61 -1.50 -9.77 0.95
C GLU A 61 -0.40 -8.77 0.61
N HIS A 62 -0.43 -7.60 1.27
CA HIS A 62 0.62 -6.61 1.19
C HIS A 62 1.43 -6.63 2.48
N TYR A 63 2.76 -6.48 2.36
CA TYR A 63 3.67 -6.48 3.50
C TYR A 63 4.56 -5.24 3.44
N PHE A 64 4.54 -4.46 4.52
CA PHE A 64 5.32 -3.24 4.65
C PHE A 64 6.17 -3.30 5.91
N ALA A 65 7.45 -2.93 5.79
CA ALA A 65 8.38 -2.93 6.92
C ALA A 65 9.16 -1.61 6.97
N TRP A 66 9.16 -1.02 8.17
CA TRP A 66 9.94 0.13 8.58
C TRP A 66 11.03 -0.36 9.54
N PRO A 67 12.23 -0.73 9.05
CA PRO A 67 13.33 -1.08 9.94
C PRO A 67 13.76 0.15 10.76
N LEU A 68 14.44 -0.09 11.89
CA LEU A 68 15.11 0.98 12.63
C LEU A 68 16.04 1.75 11.70
N GLY A 69 15.99 3.08 11.75
CA GLY A 69 16.77 3.95 10.87
C GLY A 69 16.12 4.27 9.51
N SER A 70 14.94 3.70 9.20
CA SER A 70 14.18 4.04 7.99
C SER A 70 13.60 5.46 7.97
N GLY A 71 13.71 6.20 9.07
CA GLY A 71 13.09 7.51 9.25
C GLY A 71 11.71 7.48 9.89
N LEU A 72 11.21 6.30 10.28
CA LEU A 72 10.06 6.16 11.17
C LEU A 72 10.39 6.74 12.54
N VAL A 73 9.63 7.76 12.94
CA VAL A 73 9.77 8.43 14.23
C VAL A 73 8.40 8.52 14.88
N LEU A 74 8.28 7.98 16.10
CA LEU A 74 7.05 7.97 16.86
C LEU A 74 7.21 8.75 18.18
N PRO A 75 6.25 9.59 18.56
CA PRO A 75 6.19 10.15 19.90
C PRO A 75 5.99 9.03 20.93
N THR A 76 6.66 9.18 22.07
CA THR A 76 6.55 8.30 23.23
C THR A 76 5.81 8.99 24.36
N THR A 77 5.37 8.22 25.35
CA THR A 77 4.57 8.72 26.49
C THR A 77 5.29 9.75 27.36
N ASP A 78 6.63 9.80 27.29
CA ASP A 78 7.48 10.81 27.93
C ASP A 78 7.53 12.15 27.17
N GLY A 79 6.79 12.28 26.07
CA GLY A 79 6.75 13.48 25.23
C GLY A 79 7.92 13.63 24.25
N SER A 80 8.89 12.71 24.26
CA SER A 80 9.96 12.68 23.26
C SER A 80 9.50 11.99 21.97
N ALA A 81 10.22 12.21 20.87
CA ALA A 81 10.01 11.51 19.60
C ALA A 81 11.25 10.67 19.28
N LYS A 82 11.08 9.36 19.12
CA LYS A 82 12.19 8.41 18.99
C LYS A 82 12.11 7.63 17.68
N PRO A 83 13.27 7.28 17.08
CA PRO A 83 13.30 6.30 15.99
C PRO A 83 12.61 5.00 16.45
N ALA A 84 11.78 4.46 15.56
CA ALA A 84 11.04 3.23 15.82
C ALA A 84 11.18 2.26 14.65
N SER A 85 10.80 1.01 14.89
CA SER A 85 10.51 0.05 13.83
C SER A 85 9.04 -0.31 13.80
N ALA A 86 8.56 -0.71 12.63
CA ALA A 86 7.23 -1.27 12.49
C ALA A 86 7.17 -2.27 11.34
N SER A 87 6.21 -3.18 11.40
CA SER A 87 5.79 -4.00 10.26
C SER A 87 4.28 -4.07 10.22
N CYS A 88 3.70 -4.05 9.03
CA CYS A 88 2.27 -4.09 8.81
C CYS A 88 1.93 -5.02 7.66
N ILE A 89 0.89 -5.83 7.85
CA ILE A 89 0.35 -6.74 6.85
C ILE A 89 -1.09 -6.34 6.58
N THR A 90 -1.48 -6.30 5.31
CA THR A 90 -2.89 -6.18 4.92
C THR A 90 -3.31 -7.36 4.06
N ASN A 91 -4.59 -7.71 4.07
CA ASN A 91 -5.14 -8.58 3.03
C ASN A 91 -5.21 -7.86 1.67
N ALA A 92 -5.65 -8.57 0.62
CA ALA A 92 -5.81 -8.03 -0.73
C ALA A 92 -6.80 -6.86 -0.85
N MET A 93 -7.68 -6.64 0.14
CA MET A 93 -8.59 -5.49 0.19
C MET A 93 -7.97 -4.27 0.90
N GLY A 94 -6.72 -4.38 1.34
CA GLY A 94 -6.03 -3.34 2.11
C GLY A 94 -6.45 -3.26 3.58
N ILE A 95 -7.20 -4.24 4.11
CA ILE A 95 -7.53 -4.28 5.54
C ILE A 95 -6.30 -4.75 6.31
N VAL A 96 -5.88 -3.98 7.31
CA VAL A 96 -4.77 -4.35 8.19
C VAL A 96 -5.13 -5.60 8.98
N THR A 97 -4.30 -6.63 8.89
CA THR A 97 -4.50 -7.92 9.57
C THR A 97 -3.46 -8.16 10.65
N ALA A 98 -2.29 -7.53 10.54
CA ALA A 98 -1.25 -7.57 11.57
C ALA A 98 -0.48 -6.25 11.60
N LEU A 99 -0.17 -5.79 12.81
CA LEU A 99 0.66 -4.61 13.04
C LEU A 99 1.61 -4.88 14.21
N THR A 100 2.88 -4.58 14.02
CA THR A 100 3.91 -4.65 15.06
C THR A 100 4.64 -3.31 15.10
N ILE A 101 4.87 -2.77 16.31
CA ILE A 101 5.68 -1.57 16.53
C ILE A 101 6.74 -1.90 17.58
N ASN A 102 8.01 -1.64 17.28
CA ASN A 102 9.15 -1.93 18.16
C ASN A 102 9.18 -3.38 18.68
N GLY A 103 8.73 -4.34 17.86
CA GLY A 103 8.65 -5.76 18.22
C GLY A 103 7.40 -6.17 19.01
N SER A 104 6.55 -5.21 19.40
CA SER A 104 5.28 -5.47 20.10
C SER A 104 4.11 -5.51 19.13
N GLU A 105 3.26 -6.53 19.25
CA GLU A 105 2.02 -6.63 18.50
C GLU A 105 1.01 -5.56 18.95
N ILE A 106 0.38 -4.90 17.98
CA ILE A 106 -0.65 -3.89 18.21
C ILE A 106 -2.00 -4.50 17.83
N PRO A 107 -2.97 -4.59 18.76
CA PRO A 107 -4.29 -5.11 18.47
C PRO A 107 -4.99 -4.32 17.37
N ILE A 108 -5.43 -5.00 16.31
CA ILE A 108 -6.28 -4.43 15.27
C ILE A 108 -7.73 -4.44 15.79
N ARG A 109 -8.42 -3.29 15.71
CA ARG A 109 -9.82 -3.13 16.10
C ARG A 109 -10.71 -2.89 14.89
#